data_AF-A0A352NFM2-F1
#
_entry.id   AF-A0A352NFM2-F1
#
_cell.length_a   1.000
_cell.length_b   1.000
_cell.length_c   1.000
_cell.angle_alpha   90.00
_cell.angle_beta   90.00
_cell.angle_gamma   90.00
#
_symmetry.space_group_name_H-M   'P 1'
#
loop_
_entity.id
_entity.type
_entity.pdbx_description
1 polymer ?
#
loop_
_entity_poly.entity_id
_entity_poly.type
_entity_poly.pdbx_seq_one_letter_code
_entity_poly.pdbx_strand_id
1 'polypeptide(L)' 'MDYMTAREASKKWDITQRRVQVLCNQGKVRGAVRFGNTWAIPKDAVKPKDGRYKTSKQERKV' A
#
# COMPACT_ATOMS: atom_id res chain seq x y z
N MET A 1 -2.37 17.75 5.02
CA MET A 1 -1.80 16.38 5.14
C MET A 1 -2.84 15.45 4.57
N ASP A 2 -2.64 15.03 3.32
CA ASP A 2 -3.63 14.25 2.60
C ASP A 2 -3.44 12.76 2.88
N TYR A 3 -4.45 12.14 3.46
CA TYR A 3 -4.49 10.70 3.67
C TYR A 3 -5.39 10.03 2.63
N MET A 4 -5.13 8.76 2.42
CA MET A 4 -5.96 7.84 1.65
C MET A 4 -6.18 6.58 2.47
N THR A 5 -7.31 5.92 2.22
CA THR A 5 -7.67 4.67 2.86
C THR A 5 -6.88 3.50 2.28
N ALA A 6 -6.88 2.35 2.98
CA ALA A 6 -6.33 1.11 2.44
C ALA A 6 -6.96 0.71 1.08
N ARG A 7 -8.22 1.09 0.83
CA ARG A 7 -8.94 0.85 -0.43
C ARG A 7 -8.45 1.73 -1.59
N GLU A 8 -8.08 2.96 -1.30
CA GLU A 8 -7.52 3.86 -2.32
C GLU A 8 -6.07 3.49 -2.60
N ALA A 9 -5.29 3.21 -1.55
CA ALA A 9 -3.93 2.71 -1.67
C ALA A 9 -3.87 1.39 -2.47
N SER A 10 -4.87 0.51 -2.31
CA SER A 10 -4.94 -0.75 -3.06
C SER A 10 -5.06 -0.51 -4.56
N LYS A 11 -5.88 0.47 -4.96
CA LYS A 11 -6.02 0.88 -6.37
C LYS A 11 -4.74 1.56 -6.87
N LYS A 12 -4.15 2.46 -6.08
CA LYS A 12 -2.93 3.20 -6.45
C LYS A 12 -1.72 2.29 -6.63
N TRP A 13 -1.59 1.27 -5.78
CA TRP A 13 -0.45 0.36 -5.78
C TRP A 13 -0.68 -0.93 -6.56
N ASP A 14 -1.87 -1.10 -7.14
CA ASP A 14 -2.32 -2.29 -7.84
C ASP A 14 -2.05 -3.58 -7.05
N ILE A 15 -2.55 -3.59 -5.81
CA ILE A 15 -2.49 -4.75 -4.91
C ILE A 15 -3.82 -4.89 -4.18
N THR A 16 -4.08 -6.05 -3.59
CA THR A 16 -5.29 -6.24 -2.79
C THR A 16 -5.27 -5.39 -1.51
N GLN A 17 -6.45 -4.96 -1.05
CA GLN A 17 -6.60 -4.22 0.22
C GLN A 17 -5.99 -4.97 1.40
N ARG A 18 -6.16 -6.31 1.44
CA ARG A 18 -5.53 -7.18 2.43
C ARG A 18 -4.00 -7.03 2.42
N ARG A 19 -3.38 -6.94 1.24
CA ARG A 19 -1.93 -6.73 1.13
C ARG A 19 -1.52 -5.37 1.68
N VAL A 20 -2.27 -4.32 1.36
CA VAL A 20 -2.06 -2.98 1.93
C VAL A 20 -2.08 -3.01 3.45
N GLN A 21 -3.12 -3.62 4.04
CA GLN A 21 -3.25 -3.74 5.50
C GLN A 21 -2.09 -4.52 6.12
N VAL A 22 -1.61 -5.59 5.48
CA VAL A 22 -0.43 -6.33 5.94
C VAL A 22 0.81 -5.45 5.89
N LEU A 23 1.01 -4.65 4.84
CA LEU A 23 2.16 -3.74 4.74
C LEU A 23 2.14 -2.64 5.81
N CYS A 24 0.95 -2.11 6.12
CA CYS A 24 0.77 -1.13 7.18
C CYS A 24 1.02 -1.75 8.56
N ASN A 25 0.47 -2.94 8.83
CA ASN A 25 0.75 -3.69 10.07
C ASN A 25 2.23 -4.07 10.22
N GLN A 26 2.93 -4.33 9.12
CA GLN A 26 4.38 -4.60 9.13
C GLN A 26 5.23 -3.34 9.33
N GLY A 27 4.63 -2.16 9.46
CA GLY A 27 5.36 -0.89 9.59
C GLY A 27 6.13 -0.48 8.32
N LYS A 28 5.82 -1.09 7.17
CA LYS A 28 6.52 -0.82 5.89
C LYS A 28 6.03 0.45 5.19
N VAL A 29 4.88 0.97 5.61
CA VAL A 29 4.29 2.20 5.06
C VAL A 29 4.54 3.32 6.05
N ARG A 30 5.48 4.21 5.74
CA ARG A 30 5.85 5.32 6.62
C ARG A 30 4.70 6.29 6.77
N GLY A 31 4.38 6.66 8.01
CA GLY A 31 3.27 7.57 8.31
C GLY A 31 1.88 6.96 8.19
N ALA A 32 1.75 5.64 7.93
CA ALA A 32 0.46 4.97 8.00
C ALA A 32 0.01 4.84 9.47
N VAL A 33 -1.21 5.31 9.75
CA VAL A 33 -1.81 5.28 11.08
C VAL A 33 -3.09 4.47 11.03
N ARG A 34 -3.30 3.61 12.03
CA ARG A 34 -4.53 2.84 12.17
C ARG A 34 -5.54 3.63 12.98
N PHE A 35 -6.70 3.89 12.38
CA PHE A 35 -7.85 4.53 13.03
C PHE A 35 -8.99 3.51 13.13
N GLY A 36 -9.07 2.84 14.27
CA GLY A 36 -10.01 1.74 14.51
C GLY A 36 -9.79 0.57 13.54
N ASN A 37 -10.78 0.35 12.67
CA ASN A 37 -10.74 -0.69 11.63
C ASN A 37 -10.18 -0.21 10.28
N THR A 38 -9.85 1.07 10.15
CA THR A 38 -9.37 1.67 8.90
C THR A 38 -7.91 2.12 9.02
N TRP A 39 -7.21 2.16 7.90
CA TRP A 39 -5.86 2.74 7.80
C TRP A 39 -5.92 4.10 7.10
N ALA A 40 -5.33 5.11 7.73
CA ALA A 40 -4.97 6.36 7.09
C ALA A 40 -3.53 6.25 6.59
N ILE A 41 -3.37 6.22 5.27
CA ILE A 41 -2.09 6.10 4.59
C ILE A 41 -1.80 7.45 3.95
N PRO A 42 -0.64 8.07 4.17
CA PRO A 42 -0.30 9.33 3.50
C PRO A 42 -0.34 9.15 1.97
N LYS A 43 -0.91 10.10 1.22
CA LYS A 43 -1.00 9.99 -0.26
C LYS A 43 0.38 9.97 -0.91
N ASP A 44 1.38 10.59 -0.30
CA ASP A 44 2.79 10.59 -0.67
C ASP A 44 3.51 9.27 -0.34
N ALA A 45 2.87 8.35 0.39
CA ALA A 45 3.44 7.04 0.68
C ALA A 45 3.64 6.23 -0.61
N VAL A 46 4.89 5.83 -0.83
CA VAL A 46 5.28 4.97 -1.95
C VAL A 46 5.05 3.50 -1.57
N LYS A 47 4.61 2.69 -2.54
CA LYS A 47 4.45 1.24 -2.37
C LYS A 47 5.78 0.65 -1.87
N PRO A 48 5.84 0.03 -0.68
CA PRO A 48 7.07 -0.60 -0.22
C PRO A 48 7.41 -1.79 -1.13
N LYS A 49 8.71 -2.02 -1.35
CA LYS A 49 9.19 -3.13 -2.17
C LYS A 49 8.70 -4.45 -1.59
N ASP A 50 7.87 -5.17 -2.34
CA ASP A 50 7.36 -6.47 -1.91
C ASP A 50 8.48 -7.51 -2.06
N GLY A 51 9.13 -7.87 -0.96
CA GLY A 51 10.23 -8.83 -0.93
C GLY A 51 9.85 -10.28 -1.28
N ARG A 52 8.58 -10.56 -1.59
CA ARG A 52 8.12 -11.92 -1.97
C ARG A 52 8.40 -12.28 -3.41
N TYR A 53 8.57 -11.31 -4.30
CA TYR A 53 8.79 -11.56 -5.72
C TYR A 53 10.20 -11.11 -6.14
N LYS A 54 11.01 -12.06 -6.64
CA LYS A 54 12.11 -11.72 -7.56
C LYS A 54 11.46 -11.13 -8.80
N THR A 55 11.81 -9.90 -9.15
CA THR A 55 11.24 -9.15 -10.28
C THR A 55 11.30 -9.97 -11.57
N SER A 56 10.15 -10.41 -12.08
CA SER A 56 9.89 -10.45 -13.51
C SER A 56 8.92 -9.31 -13.81
N LYS A 57 9.49 -8.26 -14.40
CA LYS A 57 8.83 -7.05 -14.88
C LYS A 57 7.67 -7.46 -15.79
N GLN A 58 6.42 -7.19 -15.41
CA GLN A 58 5.31 -7.20 -16.36
C GLN A 58 4.72 -5.79 -16.41
N GLU A 59 5.37 -4.96 -17.24
CA GLU A 59 4.72 -3.86 -17.92
C GLU A 59 3.65 -4.49 -18.83
N ARG A 60 2.39 -4.54 -18.39
CA ARG A 60 1.27 -4.66 -19.33
C ARG A 60 0.87 -3.25 -19.74
N LYS A 61 1.55 -2.76 -20.78
CA LYS A 61 1.08 -1.65 -21.60
C LYS A 61 0.23 -2.28 -22.70
N VAL A 62 -1.09 -2.00 -22.71
CA VAL A 62 -1.98 -2.27 -23.84
C VAL A 62 -2.03 -0.99 -24.68
#